data_AF-A0A859FGL8-F1
#
_entry.id   AF-A0A859FGL8-F1
#
_cell.length_a   1.000
_cell.length_b   1.000
_cell.length_c   1.000
_cell.angle_alpha   90.00
_cell.angle_beta   90.00
_cell.angle_gamma   90.00
#
_symmetry.space_group_name_H-M   'P 1'
#
loop_
_entity.id
_entity.type
_entity.pdbx_description
1 polymer ?
#
loop_
_entity_poly.entity_id
_entity_poly.type
_entity_poly.pdbx_seq_one_letter_code
_entity_poly.pdbx_strand_id
1 'polypeptide(L)'
;MAEAIGLSQVDLVTQILIFATFLAGIVGALVEVSKQTFNYPKNYVPLVALVLGGLVGFAAAPFTDLDVGLRLWAGCLAGLSATGLFELVSKRDGQTKE
;
A
#
# COMPACT_ATOMS: atom_id res chain seq x y z
N MET A 1 -5.79 -22.54 -26.38
CA MET A 1 -5.15 -22.84 -25.07
C MET A 1 -4.33 -21.66 -24.55
N ALA A 2 -3.66 -20.87 -25.40
CA ALA A 2 -2.99 -19.61 -24.99
C ALA A 2 -3.96 -18.48 -24.56
N GLU A 3 -5.15 -18.38 -25.17
CA GLU A 3 -6.17 -17.37 -24.81
C GLU A 3 -6.75 -17.53 -23.39
N ALA A 4 -6.85 -18.76 -22.88
CA ALA A 4 -7.42 -19.02 -21.56
C ALA A 4 -6.49 -18.55 -20.42
N ILE A 5 -5.18 -18.51 -20.66
CA ILE A 5 -4.18 -18.06 -19.69
C ILE A 5 -4.25 -16.53 -19.53
N GLY A 6 -4.44 -15.82 -20.64
CA GLY A 6 -4.57 -14.36 -20.65
C GLY A 6 -5.76 -13.87 -19.83
N LEU A 7 -6.93 -14.48 -20.00
CA LEU A 7 -8.14 -14.16 -19.20
C LEU A 7 -7.91 -14.41 -17.70
N SER A 8 -7.34 -15.55 -17.32
CA SER A 8 -7.08 -15.87 -15.91
C SER A 8 -6.05 -14.97 -15.23
N GLN A 9 -5.03 -14.49 -15.97
CA GLN A 9 -4.04 -13.56 -15.44
C GLN A 9 -4.63 -12.16 -15.24
N VAL A 10 -5.50 -11.71 -16.15
CA VAL A 10 -6.20 -10.43 -16.02
C VAL A 10 -7.14 -10.44 -14.81
N ASP A 11 -7.85 -11.55 -14.55
CA ASP A 11 -8.69 -11.69 -13.36
C ASP A 11 -7.88 -11.58 -12.06
N LEU A 12 -6.72 -12.24 -11.99
CA LEU A 12 -5.84 -12.18 -10.84
C LEU A 12 -5.30 -10.76 -10.61
N VAL A 13 -4.83 -10.08 -11.66
CA VAL A 13 -4.36 -8.69 -11.56
C VAL A 13 -5.51 -7.76 -11.13
N THR A 14 -6.71 -7.98 -11.66
CA THR A 14 -7.90 -7.20 -11.29
C THR A 14 -8.23 -7.37 -9.81
N GLN A 15 -8.17 -8.59 -9.27
CA GLN A 15 -8.37 -8.83 -7.84
C GLN A 15 -7.33 -8.11 -6.98
N ILE A 16 -6.05 -8.14 -7.37
CA ILE A 16 -4.98 -7.43 -6.65
C ILE A 16 -5.26 -5.92 -6.62
N LEU A 17 -5.63 -5.32 -7.75
CA LEU A 17 -5.86 -3.88 -7.85
C LEU A 17 -7.13 -3.43 -7.11
N ILE A 18 -8.21 -4.21 -7.17
CA ILE A 18 -9.43 -3.97 -6.38
C ILE A 18 -9.10 -4.04 -4.89
N PHE A 19 -8.34 -5.06 -4.48
CA PHE A 19 -7.94 -5.23 -3.09
C PHE A 19 -7.01 -4.12 -2.62
N ALA A 20 -6.03 -3.70 -3.44
CA ALA A 20 -5.17 -2.57 -3.15
C ALA A 20 -5.96 -1.27 -2.99
N THR A 21 -7.00 -1.05 -3.80
CA THR A 21 -7.88 0.12 -3.68
C THR A 21 -8.66 0.10 -2.37
N PHE A 22 -9.18 -1.06 -1.97
CA PHE A 22 -9.81 -1.23 -0.66
C PHE A 22 -8.83 -0.94 0.49
N LEU A 23 -7.61 -1.47 0.41
CA LEU A 23 -6.58 -1.26 1.44
C LEU A 23 -6.08 0.18 1.50
N ALA A 24 -6.08 0.92 0.38
CA ALA A 24 -5.54 2.29 0.32
C ALA A 24 -6.16 3.24 1.34
N GLY A 25 -7.49 3.16 1.54
CA GLY A 25 -8.18 3.97 2.56
C GLY A 25 -7.72 3.63 3.99
N ILE A 26 -7.55 2.34 4.28
CA ILE A 26 -7.11 1.86 5.60
C ILE A 26 -5.66 2.26 5.86
N VAL A 27 -4.78 2.01 4.89
CA VAL A 27 -3.35 2.35 5.02
C VAL A 27 -3.16 3.86 5.11
N GLY A 28 -3.90 4.65 4.34
CA GLY A 28 -3.88 6.12 4.44
C GLY A 28 -4.26 6.62 5.83
N ALA A 29 -5.31 6.05 6.44
CA ALA A 29 -5.68 6.37 7.82
C ALA A 29 -4.56 6.03 8.82
N LEU A 30 -3.91 4.88 8.67
CA LEU A 30 -2.79 4.48 9.54
C LEU A 30 -1.56 5.38 9.37
N VAL A 31 -1.26 5.83 8.14
CA VAL A 31 -0.19 6.80 7.88
C VAL A 31 -0.51 8.14 8.55
N GLU A 32 -1.76 8.57 8.51
CA GLU A 32 -2.16 9.82 9.17
C GLU A 32 -2.04 9.71 10.70
N VAL A 33 -2.49 8.59 11.27
CA VAL A 33 -2.29 8.29 12.70
C VAL A 33 -0.82 8.26 13.06
N SER A 34 0.05 7.68 12.23
CA SER A 34 1.48 7.60 12.54
C SER A 34 2.16 8.97 12.55
N LYS A 35 1.80 9.86 11.62
CA LYS A 35 2.26 11.26 11.58
C LYS A 35 1.81 12.06 12.81
N GLN A 36 0.57 11.83 13.26
CA GLN A 36 0.04 12.50 14.45
C GLN A 36 0.63 11.94 15.75
N THR A 37 1.02 10.68 15.76
CA THR A 37 1.61 10.02 16.93
C THR A 37 3.10 10.34 17.06
N PHE A 38 3.87 10.15 15.99
CA PHE A 38 5.33 10.26 16.00
C PHE A 38 5.81 11.49 15.22
N ASN A 39 6.86 12.13 15.71
CA ASN A 39 7.53 13.21 14.98
C ASN A 39 8.73 12.67 14.23
N TYR A 40 8.69 12.67 12.89
CA TYR A 40 9.79 12.21 12.05
C TYR A 40 9.89 13.05 10.77
N PRO A 41 11.02 13.02 10.04
CA PRO A 41 11.18 13.85 8.85
C PRO A 41 10.19 13.44 7.76
N LYS A 42 9.61 14.42 7.05
CA LYS A 42 8.58 14.20 6.02
C LYS A 42 9.03 13.22 4.93
N ASN A 43 10.33 13.14 4.65
CA ASN A 43 10.92 12.21 3.67
C ASN A 43 10.75 10.72 4.03
N TYR A 44 10.50 10.39 5.30
CA TYR A 44 10.26 9.00 5.72
C TYR A 44 8.79 8.59 5.63
N VAL A 45 7.87 9.53 5.39
CA VAL A 45 6.43 9.23 5.27
C VAL A 45 6.14 8.16 4.22
N PRO A 46 6.72 8.18 3.01
CA PRO A 46 6.49 7.11 2.03
C PRO A 46 7.04 5.75 2.45
N LEU A 47 8.18 5.72 3.15
CA LEU A 47 8.75 4.48 3.69
C LEU A 47 7.84 3.90 4.77
N VAL A 48 7.34 4.75 5.67
CA VAL A 48 6.38 4.36 6.71
C VAL A 48 5.09 3.82 6.06
N ALA A 49 4.60 4.46 5.01
CA ALA A 49 3.42 3.99 4.29
C ALA A 49 3.65 2.65 3.58
N LEU A 50 4.81 2.42 2.98
CA LEU A 50 5.18 1.12 2.41
C LEU A 50 5.17 0.02 3.48
N VAL A 51 5.78 0.27 4.64
CA VAL A 51 5.85 -0.70 5.74
C VAL A 51 4.45 -0.97 6.30
N LEU A 52 3.66 0.07 6.59
CA LEU A 52 2.28 -0.08 7.06
C LEU A 52 1.42 -0.82 6.04
N GLY A 53 1.56 -0.50 4.76
CA GLY A 53 0.88 -1.18 3.66
C GLY A 53 1.21 -2.68 3.62
N GLY A 54 2.49 -3.04 3.69
CA GLY A 54 2.91 -4.44 3.76
C GLY A 54 2.38 -5.18 4.98
N LEU A 55 2.43 -4.55 6.17
CA LEU A 55 1.88 -5.14 7.41
C LEU A 55 0.37 -5.37 7.32
N VAL A 56 -0.37 -4.40 6.78
CA VAL A 56 -1.81 -4.54 6.55
C VAL A 56 -2.09 -5.64 5.53
N GLY A 57 -1.37 -5.68 4.41
CA GLY A 57 -1.49 -6.73 3.40
C GLY A 57 -1.26 -8.12 4.00
N PHE A 58 -0.19 -8.28 4.80
CA PHE A 58 0.09 -9.52 5.52
C PHE A 58 -1.05 -9.92 6.46
N ALA A 59 -1.55 -8.97 7.25
CA ALA A 59 -2.64 -9.18 8.20
C ALA A 59 -4.00 -9.42 7.53
N ALA A 60 -4.14 -9.15 6.23
CA ALA A 60 -5.41 -9.22 5.52
C ALA A 60 -5.82 -10.63 5.04
N ALA A 61 -5.15 -11.68 5.57
CA ALA A 61 -5.52 -13.08 5.37
C ALA A 61 -7.02 -13.42 5.52
N PRO A 62 -7.78 -12.85 6.49
CA PRO A 62 -9.19 -13.21 6.64
C PRO A 62 -10.12 -12.57 5.60
N PHE A 63 -9.62 -11.64 4.76
CA PHE A 63 -10.45 -10.89 3.81
C PHE A 63 -10.29 -11.35 2.35
N THR A 64 -9.34 -12.23 2.05
CA THR A 64 -9.05 -12.65 0.67
C THR A 64 -8.32 -13.99 0.62
N ASP A 65 -8.59 -14.75 -0.44
CA ASP A 65 -7.89 -16.00 -0.78
C ASP A 65 -6.58 -15.78 -1.55
N LEU A 66 -6.20 -14.52 -1.81
CA LEU A 66 -4.94 -14.20 -2.48
C LEU A 66 -3.75 -14.83 -1.73
N ASP A 67 -2.76 -15.29 -2.49
CA ASP A 67 -1.51 -15.75 -1.89
C ASP A 67 -0.85 -14.63 -1.08
N VAL A 68 -0.10 -14.98 -0.04
CA VAL A 68 0.54 -14.00 0.85
C VAL A 68 1.43 -13.02 0.07
N GLY A 69 2.11 -13.50 -0.98
CA GLY A 69 2.90 -12.63 -1.85
C GLY A 69 2.06 -11.57 -2.55
N LEU A 70 0.88 -11.95 -3.07
CA LEU A 70 -0.03 -11.03 -3.76
C LEU A 70 -0.68 -10.04 -2.81
N ARG A 71 -1.00 -10.46 -1.58
CA ARG A 71 -1.50 -9.57 -0.52
C ARG A 71 -0.46 -8.55 -0.09
N LEU A 72 0.80 -8.95 0.04
CA LEU A 72 1.90 -8.05 0.33
C LEU A 72 2.06 -7.02 -0.79
N TRP A 73 1.99 -7.44 -2.06
CA TRP A 73 2.01 -6.52 -3.19
C TRP A 73 0.83 -5.54 -3.17
N ALA A 74 -0.39 -6.01 -2.96
CA ALA A 74 -1.56 -5.15 -2.86
C ALA A 74 -1.42 -4.12 -1.73
N GLY A 75 -0.93 -4.55 -0.56
CA GLY A 75 -0.69 -3.68 0.59
C GLY A 75 0.42 -2.65 0.34
N CYS A 76 1.55 -3.07 -0.23
CA CYS A 76 2.64 -2.15 -0.59
C CYS A 76 2.18 -1.10 -1.61
N LEU A 77 1.43 -1.50 -2.65
CA LEU A 77 0.87 -0.59 -3.64
C LEU A 77 -0.14 0.38 -3.02
N ALA A 78 -0.97 -0.10 -2.09
CA ALA A 78 -1.89 0.73 -1.32
C ALA A 78 -1.17 1.76 -0.43
N GLY A 79 -0.06 1.39 0.21
CA GLY A 79 0.74 2.30 1.02
C GLY A 79 1.42 3.39 0.18
N LEU A 80 2.05 2.99 -0.92
CA LEU A 80 2.70 3.93 -1.84
C LEU A 80 1.69 4.86 -2.53
N SER A 81 0.47 4.40 -2.80
CA SER A 81 -0.59 5.24 -3.35
C SER A 81 -1.15 6.22 -2.32
N ALA A 82 -1.20 5.86 -1.03
CA ALA A 82 -1.69 6.71 0.05
C ALA A 82 -0.83 7.97 0.27
N THR A 83 0.49 7.88 0.09
CA THR A 83 1.40 9.03 0.22
C THR A 83 1.81 9.64 -1.11
N GLY A 84 1.45 9.01 -2.22
CA GLY A 84 1.87 9.39 -3.58
C GLY A 84 3.31 8.98 -3.89
N LEU A 85 3.52 8.26 -5.00
CA LEU A 85 4.86 7.82 -5.42
C LEU A 85 5.81 9.00 -5.68
N PHE A 86 5.27 10.16 -6.08
CA PHE A 86 6.04 11.38 -6.33
C PHE A 86 6.65 11.97 -5.06
N GLU A 87 6.10 11.68 -3.87
CA GLU A 87 6.71 12.11 -2.62
C GLU A 87 8.01 11.35 -2.29
N LEU A 88 8.28 10.20 -2.92
CA LEU A 88 9.56 9.49 -2.76
C LEU A 88 10.72 10.17 -3.49
N VAL A 89 10.42 10.89 -4.57
CA VAL A 89 11.44 11.47 -5.45
C VAL A 89 11.69 12.94 -5.12
N SER A 90 10.74 13.60 -4.47
CA SER A 90 10.87 15.00 -4.05
C SER A 90 11.54 15.12 -2.68
N LYS A 91 12.63 15.91 -2.61
CA LYS A 91 13.22 16.30 -1.33
C LYS A 91 12.27 17.22 -0.57
N ARG A 92 11.85 16.81 0.63
CA ARG A 92 10.98 17.59 1.52
C ARG A 92 11.73 17.93 2.79
N ASP A 93 11.99 19.21 3.00
CA ASP A 93 12.51 19.72 4.27
C ASP A 93 11.34 19.89 5.25
N GLY A 94 11.56 19.60 6.54
CA GLY A 94 10.53 19.70 7.60
C GLY A 94 10.19 18.39 8.32
N GLN A 95 9.37 18.49 9.37
CA GLN A 95 8.97 17.39 10.25
C GLN A 95 7.45 17.12 10.15
N THR A 96 6.99 15.91 10.45
CA THR A 96 5.56 15.57 10.36
C THR A 96 4.65 16.40 11.28
N LYS A 97 5.20 16.97 12.36
CA LYS A 97 4.54 17.92 13.26
C LYS A 97 5.19 19.30 13.09
N GLU A 98 4.68 20.07 12.13
CA GLU A 98 4.93 21.52 11.99
C GLU A 98 3.63 22.28 12.23
#